data_AF-A0A154MB91-F1
#
_entry.id   AF-A0A154MB91-F1
#
_cell.length_a   1.000
_cell.length_b   1.000
_cell.length_c   1.000
_cell.angle_alpha   90.00
_cell.angle_beta   90.00
_cell.angle_gamma   90.00
#
_symmetry.space_group_name_H-M   'P 1'
#
loop_
_entity.id
_entity.type
_entity.pdbx_description
1 polymer ?
#
loop_
_entity_poly.entity_id
_entity_poly.type
_entity_poly.pdbx_seq_one_letter_code
_entity_poly.pdbx_strand_id
1 'polypeptide(L)'
;MADGTGGPPGDFSQMLGDFSAQADAMVTAAKEGKFAVSEEAGEALKRAITEYVDDWRKNQRAFQRLSEKPMLGTGPFAQQVGHHAALVADGDELSAKTQLDTLQDVLNRAMDAIDLAKSKYKQQDTGATDHLNSLK
;
A
#
# COMPACT_ATOMS: atom_id res chain seq x y z
N MET A 1 10.54 -3.45 28.55
CA MET A 1 9.07 -3.43 28.57
C MET A 1 8.65 -3.24 27.12
N ALA A 2 8.25 -4.32 26.43
CA ALA A 2 7.62 -4.18 25.12
C ALA A 2 6.35 -3.37 25.34
N ASP A 3 6.15 -2.33 24.54
CA ASP A 3 5.17 -1.25 24.72
C ASP A 3 3.69 -1.68 24.75
N GLY A 4 3.38 -2.97 24.67
CA GLY A 4 2.02 -3.48 24.81
C GLY A 4 1.08 -3.03 23.68
N THR A 5 1.59 -2.42 22.62
CA THR A 5 0.79 -1.85 21.52
C THR A 5 0.26 -2.91 20.56
N GLY A 6 0.62 -4.19 20.72
CA GLY A 6 0.16 -5.23 19.80
C GLY A 6 0.56 -5.02 18.32
N GLY A 7 1.35 -3.99 17.99
CA GLY A 7 1.79 -3.73 16.63
C GLY A 7 2.73 -4.81 16.10
N PRO A 8 2.88 -4.95 14.76
CA PRO A 8 3.86 -5.81 14.16
C PRO A 8 5.27 -5.40 14.64
N PRO A 9 6.17 -6.37 14.83
CA PRO A 9 7.50 -6.10 15.37
C PRO A 9 8.34 -5.24 14.42
N GLY A 10 8.97 -4.19 14.95
CA GLY A 10 10.02 -3.42 14.27
C GLY A 10 9.57 -2.10 13.65
N ASP A 11 10.28 -1.68 12.61
CA ASP A 11 10.20 -0.35 11.98
C ASP A 11 9.15 -0.27 10.84
N PHE A 12 8.15 -1.16 10.85
CA PHE A 12 7.22 -1.32 9.73
C PHE A 12 6.40 -0.05 9.46
N SER A 13 5.94 0.62 10.51
CA SER A 13 5.23 1.90 10.39
C SER A 13 6.08 2.98 9.73
N GLN A 14 7.39 3.02 10.02
CA GLN A 14 8.32 3.95 9.37
C GLN A 14 8.52 3.58 7.90
N MET A 15 8.68 2.29 7.59
CA MET A 15 8.75 1.82 6.20
C MET A 15 7.49 2.21 5.41
N LEU A 16 6.30 2.12 6.01
CA LEU A 16 5.05 2.58 5.38
C LEU A 16 5.05 4.09 5.17
N GLY A 17 5.57 4.86 6.12
CA GLY A 17 5.78 6.30 5.98
C GLY A 17 6.68 6.64 4.78
N ASP A 18 7.83 5.97 4.68
CA ASP A 18 8.78 6.12 3.57
C ASP A 18 8.14 5.76 2.22
N PHE A 19 7.40 4.65 2.18
CA PHE A 19 6.68 4.21 0.99
C PHE A 19 5.59 5.20 0.57
N SER A 20 4.85 5.75 1.54
CA SER A 20 3.84 6.79 1.28
C SER A 20 4.49 8.03 0.68
N ALA A 21 5.59 8.50 1.26
CA ALA A 21 6.32 9.66 0.74
C ALA A 21 6.83 9.42 -0.68
N GLN A 22 7.31 8.20 -0.97
CA GLN A 22 7.75 7.82 -2.30
C GLN A 22 6.58 7.78 -3.30
N ALA A 23 5.41 7.26 -2.91
CA ALA A 23 4.21 7.27 -3.74
C ALA A 23 3.76 8.70 -4.07
N ASP A 24 3.79 9.61 -3.09
CA ASP A 24 3.44 11.02 -3.31
C ASP A 24 4.44 11.74 -4.24
N ALA A 25 5.73 11.40 -4.13
CA ALA A 25 6.76 11.87 -5.06
C ALA A 25 6.52 11.35 -6.49
N MET A 26 6.12 10.09 -6.65
CA MET A 26 5.73 9.52 -7.95
C MET A 26 4.53 10.24 -8.55
N VAL A 27 3.47 10.49 -7.77
CA VAL A 27 2.30 11.26 -8.21
C VAL A 27 2.71 12.65 -8.69
N THR A 28 3.57 13.33 -7.93
CA THR A 28 4.06 14.67 -8.26
C THR A 28 4.87 14.65 -9.56
N ALA A 29 5.83 13.73 -9.70
CA ALA A 29 6.64 13.59 -10.90
C ALA A 29 5.80 13.22 -12.13
N ALA A 30 4.76 12.38 -11.96
CA ALA A 30 3.82 12.02 -13.01
C ALA A 30 3.00 13.23 -13.49
N LYS A 31 2.49 14.06 -12.56
CA LYS A 31 1.78 15.31 -12.87
C LYS A 31 2.65 16.30 -13.63
N GLU A 32 3.91 16.41 -13.25
CA GLU A 32 4.89 17.32 -13.87
C GLU A 32 5.44 16.79 -15.20
N GLY A 33 5.09 15.56 -15.60
CA GLY A 33 5.66 14.91 -16.79
C GLY A 33 7.16 14.61 -16.66
N LYS A 34 7.70 14.63 -15.44
CA LYS A 34 9.12 14.33 -15.14
C LYS A 34 9.35 12.85 -14.82
N PHE A 35 8.28 12.06 -14.75
CA PHE A 35 8.34 10.63 -14.48
C PHE A 35 8.30 9.85 -15.80
N ALA A 36 9.47 9.43 -16.26
CA ALA A 36 9.60 8.52 -17.39
C ALA A 36 9.82 7.10 -16.86
N VAL A 37 8.76 6.28 -16.91
CA VAL A 37 8.85 4.84 -16.65
C VAL A 37 8.67 4.12 -17.97
N SER A 38 9.57 3.18 -18.29
CA SER A 38 9.41 2.35 -19.49
C SER A 38 8.11 1.53 -19.36
N GLU A 39 7.46 1.25 -20.48
CA GLU A 39 6.19 0.52 -20.46
C GLU A 39 6.34 -0.84 -19.76
N GLU A 40 7.45 -1.53 -20.00
CA GLU A 40 7.77 -2.83 -19.40
C GLU A 40 7.96 -2.73 -17.87
N ALA A 41 8.69 -1.71 -17.40
CA ALA A 41 8.91 -1.51 -15.97
C ALA A 41 7.63 -1.08 -15.25
N GLY A 42 6.81 -0.25 -15.90
CA GLY A 42 5.50 0.16 -15.40
C GLY A 42 4.57 -1.03 -15.24
N GLU A 43 4.43 -1.86 -16.28
CA GLU A 43 3.58 -3.06 -16.23
C GLU A 43 4.09 -4.11 -15.22
N ALA A 44 5.41 -4.27 -15.07
CA ALA A 44 5.98 -5.16 -14.06
C ALA A 44 5.61 -4.71 -12.64
N LEU A 45 5.74 -3.40 -12.35
CA LEU A 45 5.40 -2.85 -11.04
C LEU A 45 3.89 -2.91 -10.77
N LYS A 46 3.05 -2.59 -11.76
CA LYS A 46 1.58 -2.70 -11.63
C LYS A 46 1.14 -4.13 -11.35
N ARG A 47 1.77 -5.11 -11.99
CA ARG A 47 1.48 -6.53 -11.73
C ARG A 47 1.84 -6.93 -10.31
N ALA A 48 3.02 -6.55 -9.81
CA ALA A 48 3.42 -6.82 -8.44
C ALA A 48 2.45 -6.17 -7.42
N ILE A 49 2.02 -4.93 -7.66
CA ILE A 49 1.02 -4.25 -6.85
C ILE A 49 -0.32 -5.01 -6.87
N THR A 50 -0.76 -5.43 -8.05
CA THR A 50 -2.03 -6.15 -8.23
C THR A 50 -2.01 -7.49 -7.49
N GLU A 51 -0.93 -8.26 -7.64
CA GLU A 51 -0.74 -9.54 -6.93
C GLU A 51 -0.82 -9.35 -5.41
N TYR A 52 -0.12 -8.33 -4.87
CA TYR A 52 -0.21 -8.01 -3.45
C TYR A 52 -1.63 -7.62 -3.02
N VAL A 53 -2.29 -6.71 -3.75
CA VAL A 53 -3.63 -6.23 -3.41
C VAL A 53 -4.64 -7.38 -3.43
N ASP A 54 -4.55 -8.28 -4.40
CA ASP A 54 -5.43 -9.44 -4.50
C ASP A 54 -5.19 -10.43 -3.37
N ASP A 55 -3.93 -10.69 -3.02
CA ASP A 55 -3.60 -11.56 -1.90
C ASP A 55 -4.00 -10.96 -0.57
N TRP A 56 -3.85 -9.65 -0.38
CA TRP A 56 -4.35 -8.96 0.81
C TRP A 56 -5.88 -9.11 0.92
N ARG A 57 -6.62 -8.83 -0.16
CA ARG A 57 -8.09 -8.98 -0.20
C ARG A 57 -8.55 -10.41 0.10
N LYS A 58 -7.83 -11.43 -0.36
CA LYS A 58 -8.14 -12.83 -0.03
C LYS A 58 -7.96 -13.12 1.46
N ASN A 59 -6.95 -12.51 2.07
CA ASN A 59 -6.57 -12.71 3.47
C ASN A 59 -7.33 -11.81 4.46
N GLN A 60 -7.94 -10.70 4.03
CA GLN A 60 -8.70 -9.80 4.90
C GLN A 60 -9.73 -10.54 5.77
N ARG A 61 -10.42 -11.55 5.22
CA ARG A 61 -11.36 -12.38 5.99
C ARG A 61 -10.69 -13.23 7.07
N ALA A 62 -9.47 -13.70 6.84
CA ALA A 62 -8.71 -14.44 7.83
C ALA A 62 -8.25 -13.51 8.96
N PHE A 63 -7.79 -12.30 8.63
CA PHE A 63 -7.44 -11.27 9.60
C PHE A 63 -8.64 -10.81 10.41
N GLN A 64 -9.82 -10.67 9.79
CA GLN A 64 -11.06 -10.38 10.51
C GLN A 64 -11.41 -11.46 11.54
N ARG A 65 -11.14 -12.74 11.23
CA ARG A 65 -11.34 -13.83 12.20
C ARG A 65 -10.30 -13.83 13.31
N LEU A 66 -9.08 -13.35 13.04
CA LEU A 66 -8.05 -13.20 14.07
C LEU A 66 -8.38 -12.08 15.05
N SER A 67 -9.15 -11.07 14.63
CA SER A 67 -9.64 -10.02 15.52
C SER A 67 -10.88 -10.42 16.33
N GLU A 68 -11.54 -11.53 15.98
CA GLU A 68 -12.57 -12.13 16.83
C GLU A 68 -11.91 -12.66 18.11
N LYS A 69 -12.46 -12.28 19.28
CA LYS A 69 -11.93 -12.67 20.59
C LYS A 69 -11.85 -14.20 20.71
N PRO A 70 -10.65 -14.81 20.75
CA PRO A 70 -10.53 -16.26 20.76
C PRO A 70 -11.05 -16.82 22.10
N MET A 71 -11.83 -17.90 22.04
CA MET A 71 -12.37 -18.56 23.22
C MET A 71 -11.30 -19.44 23.88
N LEU A 72 -10.30 -18.81 24.51
CA LEU A 72 -9.16 -19.48 25.16
C LEU A 72 -9.48 -20.00 26.57
N GLY A 73 -10.75 -19.96 26.98
CA GLY A 73 -11.22 -20.28 28.33
C GLY A 73 -11.61 -19.04 29.14
N THR A 74 -12.14 -19.24 30.34
CA THR A 74 -12.69 -18.16 31.19
C THR A 74 -11.71 -17.62 32.24
N GLY A 75 -10.53 -18.26 32.40
CA GLY A 75 -9.52 -17.85 33.37
C GLY A 75 -8.91 -16.47 33.06
N PRO A 76 -8.42 -15.72 34.07
CA PRO A 76 -7.88 -14.37 33.87
C PRO A 76 -6.77 -14.29 32.81
N PHE A 77 -5.86 -15.26 32.80
CA PHE A 77 -4.79 -15.34 31.82
C PHE A 77 -5.31 -15.59 30.40
N ALA A 78 -6.29 -16.48 30.23
CA ALA A 78 -6.92 -16.76 28.94
C ALA A 78 -7.63 -15.52 28.37
N GLN A 79 -8.31 -14.75 29.23
CA GLN A 79 -8.95 -13.50 28.82
C GLN A 79 -7.92 -12.44 28.39
N GLN A 80 -6.80 -12.33 29.12
CA GLN A 80 -5.73 -11.39 28.80
C GLN A 80 -5.07 -11.73 27.45
N VAL A 81 -4.76 -13.01 27.22
CA VAL A 81 -4.19 -13.47 25.94
C VAL A 81 -5.18 -13.23 24.79
N GLY A 82 -6.47 -13.55 24.99
CA GLY A 82 -7.48 -13.34 23.95
C GLY A 82 -7.71 -11.86 23.62
N HIS A 83 -7.61 -10.99 24.62
CA HIS A 83 -7.67 -9.54 24.40
C HIS A 83 -6.44 -9.03 23.65
N HIS A 84 -5.24 -9.47 24.04
CA HIS A 84 -4.01 -9.08 23.36
C HIS A 84 -3.95 -9.56 21.91
N ALA A 85 -4.38 -10.79 21.63
CA ALA A 85 -4.46 -11.32 20.27
C ALA A 85 -5.41 -10.50 19.37
N ALA A 86 -6.58 -10.13 19.90
CA ALA A 86 -7.52 -9.27 19.18
C ALA A 86 -6.95 -7.86 18.94
N LEU A 87 -6.22 -7.31 19.92
CA LEU A 87 -5.57 -6.00 19.77
C LEU A 87 -4.50 -6.01 18.68
N VAL A 88 -3.65 -7.05 18.65
CA VAL A 88 -2.62 -7.22 17.63
C VAL A 88 -3.21 -7.31 16.22
N ALA A 89 -4.36 -7.95 16.11
CA ALA A 89 -5.02 -8.16 14.83
C ALA A 89 -5.69 -6.89 14.29
N ASP A 90 -6.43 -6.13 15.11
CA ASP A 90 -7.32 -5.04 14.63
C ASP A 90 -7.59 -3.96 15.70
N GLY A 91 -6.79 -3.89 16.75
CA GLY A 91 -7.08 -3.09 17.95
C GLY A 91 -6.69 -1.63 17.90
N ASP A 92 -5.68 -1.27 17.11
CA ASP A 92 -5.15 0.08 17.02
C ASP A 92 -4.50 0.40 15.66
N GLU A 93 -3.97 1.61 15.53
CA GLU A 93 -3.28 2.09 14.32
C GLU A 93 -2.04 1.26 13.97
N LEU A 94 -1.45 0.61 14.98
CA LEU A 94 -0.30 -0.25 14.78
C LEU A 94 -0.71 -1.69 14.49
N SER A 95 -1.97 -2.09 14.65
CA SER A 95 -2.41 -3.46 14.40
C SER A 95 -2.05 -3.95 12.99
N ALA A 96 -1.78 -5.25 12.87
CA ALA A 96 -1.33 -5.85 11.61
C ALA A 96 -2.32 -5.60 10.46
N LYS A 97 -3.63 -5.64 10.72
CA LYS A 97 -4.66 -5.35 9.73
C LYS A 97 -4.62 -3.89 9.28
N THR A 98 -4.58 -2.93 10.21
CA THR A 98 -4.52 -1.49 9.87
C THR A 98 -3.28 -1.17 9.04
N GLN A 99 -2.12 -1.75 9.37
CA GLN A 99 -0.90 -1.49 8.62
C GLN A 99 -0.92 -2.11 7.21
N LEU A 100 -1.52 -3.29 7.04
CA LEU A 100 -1.69 -3.92 5.72
C LEU A 100 -2.74 -3.18 4.86
N ASP A 101 -3.82 -2.68 5.46
CA ASP A 101 -4.77 -1.79 4.80
C ASP A 101 -4.07 -0.48 4.36
N THR A 102 -3.23 0.10 5.22
CA THR A 102 -2.43 1.29 4.87
C THR A 102 -1.48 1.02 3.71
N LEU A 103 -0.81 -0.14 3.69
CA LEU A 103 0.06 -0.53 2.59
C LEU A 103 -0.71 -0.66 1.27
N GLN A 104 -1.90 -1.26 1.30
CA GLN A 104 -2.79 -1.31 0.13
C GLN A 104 -3.09 0.09 -0.41
N ASP A 105 -3.43 1.04 0.45
CA ASP A 105 -3.74 2.42 0.04
C ASP A 105 -2.53 3.13 -0.58
N VAL A 106 -1.35 2.96 0.00
CA VAL A 106 -0.10 3.51 -0.57
C VAL A 106 0.18 2.92 -1.95
N LEU A 107 0.06 1.60 -2.11
CA LEU A 107 0.33 0.94 -3.38
C LEU A 107 -0.68 1.30 -4.47
N ASN A 108 -1.96 1.48 -4.10
CA ASN A 108 -2.98 1.98 -5.04
C ASN A 108 -2.64 3.39 -5.55
N ARG A 109 -2.20 4.29 -4.66
CA ARG A 109 -1.73 5.63 -5.08
C ARG A 109 -0.53 5.57 -6.02
N ALA A 110 0.42 4.67 -5.76
CA ALA A 110 1.57 4.47 -6.64
C ALA A 110 1.14 3.95 -8.03
N MET A 111 0.15 3.05 -8.07
CA MET A 111 -0.42 2.54 -9.34
C MET A 111 -1.07 3.67 -10.15
N ASP A 112 -1.86 4.52 -9.51
CA ASP A 112 -2.49 5.69 -10.16
C ASP A 112 -1.44 6.67 -10.72
N ALA A 113 -0.32 6.85 -10.00
CA ALA A 113 0.79 7.68 -10.45
C ALA A 113 1.42 7.15 -11.74
N ILE A 114 1.61 5.83 -11.84
CA ILE A 114 2.16 5.18 -13.04
C ILE A 114 1.23 5.40 -14.23
N ASP A 115 -0.08 5.22 -14.04
CA ASP A 115 -1.06 5.43 -15.11
C ASP A 115 -1.12 6.87 -15.59
N LEU A 116 -1.05 7.82 -14.66
CA LEU A 116 -0.97 9.24 -14.98
C LEU A 116 0.29 9.56 -15.80
N ALA A 117 1.45 9.01 -15.41
CA ALA A 117 2.70 9.22 -16.12
C ALA A 117 2.66 8.66 -17.55
N LYS A 118 2.14 7.43 -17.73
CA LYS A 118 1.95 6.84 -19.06
C LYS A 118 1.05 7.72 -19.94
N SER A 119 -0.03 8.25 -19.38
CA SER A 119 -0.96 9.13 -20.11
C SER A 119 -0.28 10.45 -20.52
N LYS A 120 0.47 11.08 -19.60
CA LYS A 120 1.19 12.33 -19.86
C LYS A 120 2.29 12.17 -20.89
N TYR A 121 3.06 11.08 -20.82
CA TYR A 121 4.09 10.77 -21.81
C TYR A 121 3.49 10.67 -23.23
N LYS A 122 2.38 9.92 -23.39
CA LYS A 122 1.67 9.80 -24.69
C LYS A 122 1.17 11.14 -25.22
N GLN A 123 0.66 12.02 -24.35
CA GLN A 123 0.19 13.36 -24.73
C GLN A 123 1.34 14.26 -25.21
N GLN A 124 2.48 14.23 -24.51
CA GLN A 124 3.65 15.03 -24.88
C GLN A 124 4.26 14.57 -26.21
N ASP A 125 4.36 13.26 -26.43
CA ASP A 125 4.90 12.70 -27.67
C ASP A 125 4.04 13.03 -28.89
N THR A 126 2.71 12.92 -28.73
CA THR A 126 1.75 13.30 -29.79
C THR A 126 1.85 14.80 -30.11
N GLY A 127 1.86 15.66 -29.09
CA GLY A 127 1.95 17.11 -29.28
C GLY A 127 3.28 17.58 -29.87
N ALA A 128 4.40 16.94 -29.51
CA ALA A 128 5.70 17.22 -30.10
C ALA A 128 5.77 16.81 -31.57
N THR A 129 5.17 15.67 -31.93
CA THR A 129 5.08 15.19 -33.30
C THR A 129 4.25 16.12 -34.18
N ASP A 130 3.12 16.62 -33.68
CA ASP A 130 2.27 17.58 -34.39
C ASP A 130 2.98 18.92 -34.62
N HIS A 131 3.71 19.42 -33.61
CA HIS A 131 4.51 20.65 -33.76
C HIS A 131 5.65 20.48 -34.79
N LEU A 132 6.33 19.34 -34.80
CA LEU A 132 7.38 19.06 -35.79
C LEU A 132 6.82 18.93 -37.21
N ASN A 133 5.63 18.35 -37.38
CA ASN A 133 4.97 18.26 -38.68
C ASN A 133 4.47 19.62 -39.18
N SER A 134 4.10 20.54 -38.28
CA SER A 134 3.70 21.91 -38.64
C SER A 134 4.85 22.83 -39.10
N LEU A 135 6.10 22.42 -38.87
CA LEU A 135 7.31 23.17 -39.25
C LEU A 135 7.93 22.71 -40.59
N LYS A 136 7.33 21.70 -41.25
CA LYS A 136 7.70 21.23 -42.60
C LYS A 136 6.79 21.83 -43.66
#